data_AF-A0A519W803-F1
#
_entry.id   AF-A0A519W803-F1
#
_cell.length_a   1.000
_cell.length_b   1.000
_cell.length_c   1.000
_cell.angle_alpha   90.00
_cell.angle_beta   90.00
_cell.angle_gamma   90.00
#
_symmetry.space_group_name_H-M   'P 1'
#
loop_
_entity.id
_entity.type
_entity.pdbx_description
1 polymer ?
#
loop_
_entity_poly.entity_id
_entity_poly.type
_entity_poly.pdbx_seq_one_letter_code
_entity_poly.pdbx_strand_id
1 'polypeptide(L)'
;MKVQLAINNAAVTATSSTYTPLPTTLYTIPTNTVTIPKGQKNATFIVKVKASAFNFALTYALGIQITSASSGIISGNYGTGVFILSAKNQWDGVYQVVSGQVTRYTAVGVVENPSTLNGPLAGNPNITLVTTGANTVEVTNMKWFGGASAVAGIDNTRATINPATNAVTMASLVNLTLANRVGLPNTYDPATKTFTMNFDWNQTTAPRQMNLVLKYIGPR
;
A
#
# COMPACT_ATOMS: atom_id res chain seq x y z
N MET A 1 10.97 -37.53 -10.22
CA MET A 1 9.94 -37.79 -9.19
C MET A 1 8.70 -37.00 -9.53
N LYS A 2 7.50 -37.57 -9.37
CA LYS A 2 6.23 -36.83 -9.52
C LYS A 2 5.67 -36.50 -8.14
N VAL A 3 5.18 -35.28 -7.97
CA VAL A 3 4.57 -34.78 -6.73
C VAL A 3 3.19 -34.24 -7.07
N GLN A 4 2.17 -34.65 -6.30
CA GLN A 4 0.82 -34.12 -6.40
C GLN A 4 0.60 -33.08 -5.32
N LEU A 5 -0.05 -31.97 -5.69
CA LEU A 5 -0.40 -30.89 -4.79
C LEU A 5 -1.89 -30.62 -4.83
N ALA A 6 -2.43 -30.12 -3.73
CA ALA A 6 -3.80 -29.67 -3.61
C ALA A 6 -3.88 -28.37 -2.82
N ILE A 7 -5.00 -27.66 -2.97
CA ILE A 7 -5.31 -26.49 -2.16
C ILE A 7 -5.77 -26.93 -0.78
N ASN A 8 -5.27 -26.25 0.25
CA ASN A 8 -5.60 -26.49 1.65
C ASN A 8 -6.04 -25.19 2.31
N ASN A 9 -7.33 -24.86 2.18
CA ASN A 9 -7.90 -23.66 2.79
C ASN A 9 -7.91 -23.73 4.33
N ALA A 10 -7.96 -24.93 4.92
CA ALA A 10 -7.91 -25.10 6.37
C ALA A 10 -6.56 -24.63 6.95
N ALA A 11 -5.46 -24.81 6.21
CA ALA A 11 -4.15 -24.31 6.60
C ALA A 11 -4.08 -22.78 6.62
N VAL A 12 -4.80 -22.10 5.71
CA VAL A 12 -4.93 -20.63 5.71
C VAL A 12 -5.58 -20.18 7.02
N THR A 13 -6.73 -20.75 7.35
CA THR A 13 -7.47 -20.37 8.57
C THR A 13 -6.73 -20.73 9.85
N ALA A 14 -5.93 -21.81 9.85
CA ALA A 14 -5.09 -22.19 10.98
C ALA A 14 -3.87 -21.24 11.16
N THR A 15 -3.41 -20.60 10.07
CA THR A 15 -2.31 -19.64 10.11
C THR A 15 -2.76 -18.30 10.69
N SER A 16 -3.93 -17.80 10.26
CA SER A 16 -4.54 -16.59 10.81
C SER A 16 -6.02 -16.53 10.52
N SER A 17 -6.82 -16.13 11.51
CA SER A 17 -8.26 -15.84 11.33
C SER A 17 -8.53 -14.58 10.51
N THR A 18 -7.53 -13.72 10.30
CA THR A 18 -7.67 -12.50 9.48
C THR A 18 -7.40 -12.74 8.00
N TYR A 19 -6.88 -13.90 7.62
CA TYR A 19 -6.62 -14.25 6.23
C TYR A 19 -7.85 -14.82 5.57
N THR A 20 -8.14 -14.33 4.37
CA THR A 20 -9.19 -14.88 3.52
C THR A 20 -8.57 -15.92 2.58
N PRO A 21 -9.03 -17.19 2.58
CA PRO A 21 -8.61 -18.15 1.56
C PRO A 21 -8.86 -17.59 0.16
N LEU A 22 -7.85 -17.62 -0.71
CA LEU A 22 -7.95 -17.07 -2.06
C LEU A 22 -9.04 -17.83 -2.83
N PRO A 23 -10.12 -17.16 -3.28
CA PRO A 23 -11.19 -17.82 -4.03
C PRO A 23 -10.70 -18.38 -5.37
N THR A 24 -11.25 -19.52 -5.80
CA THR A 24 -10.91 -20.16 -7.09
C THR A 24 -11.19 -19.29 -8.31
N THR A 25 -12.06 -18.28 -8.18
CA THR A 25 -12.33 -17.29 -9.23
C THR A 25 -11.14 -16.36 -9.48
N LEU A 26 -10.26 -16.19 -8.49
CA LEU A 26 -9.10 -15.28 -8.50
C LEU A 26 -7.79 -15.96 -8.89
N TYR A 27 -7.77 -17.26 -9.19
CA TYR A 27 -6.57 -17.93 -9.66
C TYR A 27 -6.85 -19.09 -10.62
N THR A 28 -5.82 -19.55 -11.33
CA THR A 28 -5.84 -20.80 -12.08
C THR A 28 -4.58 -21.61 -11.79
N ILE A 29 -4.73 -22.93 -11.74
CA ILE A 29 -3.64 -23.88 -11.58
C ILE A 29 -3.58 -24.72 -12.86
N PRO A 30 -2.54 -24.58 -13.69
CA PRO A 30 -2.43 -25.32 -14.94
C PRO A 30 -2.30 -26.84 -14.74
N THR A 31 -1.64 -27.25 -13.65
CA THR A 31 -1.43 -28.66 -13.31
C THR A 31 -1.29 -28.81 -11.79
N ASN A 32 -1.93 -29.83 -11.23
CA ASN A 32 -1.75 -30.22 -9.82
C ASN A 32 -0.57 -31.19 -9.63
N THR A 33 0.08 -31.59 -10.72
CA THR A 33 1.26 -32.46 -10.70
C THR A 33 2.50 -31.69 -11.10
N VAL A 34 3.56 -31.83 -10.32
CA VAL A 34 4.88 -31.27 -10.62
C VAL A 34 5.88 -32.41 -10.77
N THR A 35 6.77 -32.29 -11.74
CA THR A 35 7.86 -33.26 -11.97
C THR A 35 9.17 -32.64 -11.53
N ILE A 36 9.87 -33.29 -10.60
CA ILE A 36 11.28 -33.00 -10.31
C ILE A 36 12.12 -33.83 -11.29
N PRO A 37 12.87 -33.17 -12.21
CA PRO A 37 13.71 -33.88 -13.17
C PRO A 37 14.80 -34.72 -12.49
N LYS A 38 15.29 -35.76 -13.19
CA LYS A 38 16.39 -36.58 -12.69
C LYS A 38 17.63 -35.71 -12.44
N GLY A 39 18.26 -35.87 -11.28
CA GLY A 39 19.42 -35.08 -10.87
C GLY A 39 19.09 -33.70 -10.28
N GLN A 40 17.83 -33.27 -10.33
CA GLN A 40 17.38 -32.01 -9.71
C GLN A 40 16.76 -32.25 -8.34
N LYS A 41 16.77 -31.20 -7.51
CA LYS A 41 16.14 -31.21 -6.17
C LYS A 41 14.89 -30.36 -6.07
N ASN A 42 14.66 -29.49 -7.06
CA ASN A 42 13.59 -28.51 -7.07
C ASN A 42 12.71 -28.67 -8.32
N ALA A 43 11.45 -28.26 -8.19
CA ALA A 43 10.56 -28.00 -9.31
C ALA A 43 9.57 -26.90 -8.94
N THR A 44 8.95 -26.29 -9.94
CA THR A 44 8.07 -25.13 -9.75
C THR A 44 6.62 -25.52 -9.91
N PHE A 45 5.81 -25.23 -8.88
CA PHE A 45 4.35 -25.25 -8.97
C PHE A 45 3.85 -23.86 -9.38
N ILE A 46 3.13 -23.77 -10.50
CA ILE A 46 2.70 -22.48 -11.05
C ILE A 46 1.24 -22.22 -10.65
N VAL A 47 1.01 -21.09 -9.98
CA VAL A 47 -0.33 -20.55 -9.75
C VAL A 47 -0.43 -19.20 -10.43
N LYS A 48 -1.41 -19.02 -11.33
CA LYS A 48 -1.67 -17.74 -12.00
C LYS A 48 -2.75 -17.00 -11.23
N VAL A 49 -2.43 -15.84 -10.68
CA VAL A 49 -3.37 -15.02 -9.88
C VAL A 49 -3.94 -13.85 -10.69
N LYS A 50 -5.20 -13.50 -10.45
CA LYS A 50 -5.88 -12.34 -11.02
C LYS A 50 -5.85 -11.18 -10.04
N ALA A 51 -4.65 -10.64 -9.78
CA ALA A 51 -4.43 -9.63 -8.75
C ALA A 51 -5.31 -8.37 -8.92
N SER A 52 -5.64 -7.99 -10.15
CA SER A 52 -6.53 -6.84 -10.42
C SER A 52 -7.98 -7.03 -9.95
N ALA A 53 -8.41 -8.27 -9.71
CA ALA A 53 -9.75 -8.61 -9.22
C ALA A 53 -9.81 -8.82 -7.70
N PHE A 54 -8.70 -8.58 -6.99
CA PHE A 54 -8.66 -8.73 -5.54
C PHE A 54 -9.47 -7.62 -4.86
N ASN A 55 -10.17 -7.98 -3.79
CA ASN A 55 -10.66 -6.99 -2.85
C ASN A 55 -9.48 -6.45 -2.03
N PHE A 56 -9.19 -5.16 -2.20
CA PHE A 56 -8.09 -4.47 -1.51
C PHE A 56 -8.28 -4.34 0.01
N ALA A 57 -9.49 -4.58 0.53
CA ALA A 57 -9.74 -4.63 1.97
C ALA A 57 -9.39 -5.99 2.60
N LEU A 58 -9.09 -7.01 1.80
CA LEU A 58 -8.80 -8.36 2.27
C LEU A 58 -7.31 -8.69 2.13
N THR A 59 -6.79 -9.42 3.11
CA THR A 59 -5.51 -10.12 2.98
C THR A 59 -5.81 -11.54 2.54
N TYR A 60 -5.60 -11.84 1.25
CA TYR A 60 -5.80 -13.19 0.76
C TYR A 60 -4.61 -14.08 1.12
N ALA A 61 -4.85 -15.38 1.23
CA ALA A 61 -3.78 -16.36 1.31
C ALA A 61 -4.19 -17.66 0.60
N LEU A 62 -3.21 -18.36 0.05
CA LEU A 62 -3.40 -19.64 -0.62
C LEU A 62 -2.61 -20.72 0.13
N GLY A 63 -3.32 -21.69 0.71
CA GLY A 63 -2.71 -22.87 1.30
C GLY A 63 -2.48 -23.93 0.23
N ILE A 64 -1.28 -24.49 0.17
CA ILE A 64 -0.90 -25.54 -0.77
C ILE A 64 -0.29 -26.68 0.02
N GLN A 65 -0.75 -27.90 -0.24
CA GLN A 65 -0.28 -29.11 0.42
C GLN A 65 0.20 -30.13 -0.61
N ILE A 66 1.29 -30.82 -0.30
CA ILE A 66 1.73 -32.03 -1.00
C ILE A 66 0.85 -33.20 -0.55
N THR A 67 0.12 -33.81 -1.47
CA THR A 67 -0.81 -34.91 -1.17
C THR A 67 -0.21 -36.28 -1.44
N SER A 68 0.69 -36.39 -2.42
CA SER A 68 1.45 -37.61 -2.68
C SER A 68 2.77 -37.32 -3.40
N ALA A 69 3.72 -38.24 -3.27
CA ALA A 69 4.96 -38.25 -4.03
C ALA A 69 5.22 -39.66 -4.55
N SER A 70 5.74 -39.78 -5.78
CA SER A 70 6.07 -41.08 -6.39
C SER A 70 7.31 -41.73 -5.75
N SER A 71 8.02 -41.01 -4.90
CA SER A 71 9.20 -41.45 -4.15
C SER A 71 9.45 -40.47 -2.99
N GLY A 72 10.13 -40.93 -1.95
CA GLY A 72 10.39 -40.15 -0.74
C GLY A 72 9.20 -40.09 0.23
N ILE A 73 9.40 -39.38 1.34
CA ILE A 73 8.41 -39.19 2.40
C ILE A 73 8.02 -37.70 2.42
N ILE A 74 6.73 -37.42 2.50
CA ILE A 74 6.23 -36.05 2.69
C ILE A 74 6.51 -35.62 4.12
N SER A 75 7.15 -34.48 4.30
CA SER A 75 7.41 -33.94 5.65
C SER A 75 6.10 -33.59 6.35
N GLY A 76 5.95 -34.01 7.61
CA GLY A 76 4.82 -33.60 8.45
C GLY A 76 4.78 -32.09 8.72
N ASN A 77 5.95 -31.43 8.78
CA ASN A 77 6.06 -30.00 9.07
C ASN A 77 6.10 -29.13 7.80
N TYR A 78 6.70 -29.64 6.72
CA TYR A 78 6.93 -28.88 5.48
C TYR A 78 6.07 -29.36 4.29
N GLY A 79 5.15 -30.29 4.53
CA GLY A 79 4.22 -30.78 3.50
C GLY A 79 3.15 -29.77 3.11
N THR A 80 2.96 -28.71 3.89
CA THR A 80 1.98 -27.63 3.64
C THR A 80 2.67 -26.28 3.74
N GLY A 81 2.35 -25.38 2.81
CA GLY A 81 2.76 -23.98 2.84
C GLY A 81 1.54 -23.05 2.69
N VAL A 82 1.58 -21.89 3.34
CA VAL A 82 0.57 -20.85 3.22
C VAL A 82 1.21 -19.60 2.63
N PHE A 83 0.70 -19.15 1.49
CA PHE A 83 1.25 -18.04 0.71
C PHE A 83 0.32 -16.83 0.80
N ILE A 84 0.77 -15.76 1.46
CA ILE A 84 0.00 -14.53 1.66
C ILE A 84 0.08 -13.67 0.40
N LEU A 85 -1.06 -13.13 -0.03
CA LEU A 85 -1.23 -12.36 -1.25
C LEU A 85 -2.08 -11.12 -0.93
N SER A 86 -1.43 -9.96 -0.78
CA SER A 86 -2.12 -8.67 -0.63
C SER A 86 -2.09 -7.91 -1.95
N ALA A 87 -3.24 -7.35 -2.35
CA ALA A 87 -3.30 -6.49 -3.52
C ALA A 87 -2.66 -5.14 -3.19
N LYS A 88 -1.68 -4.74 -4.00
CA LYS A 88 -1.12 -3.38 -4.01
C LYS A 88 -1.67 -2.66 -5.24
N ASN A 89 -2.24 -1.47 -5.06
CA ASN A 89 -2.61 -0.64 -6.19
C ASN A 89 -1.34 -0.01 -6.80
N GLN A 90 -1.47 0.59 -7.98
CA GLN A 90 -0.32 1.10 -8.73
C GLN A 90 0.39 2.32 -8.10
N TRP A 91 -0.17 2.89 -7.03
CA TRP A 91 0.39 4.03 -6.30
C TRP A 91 0.98 3.64 -4.94
N ASP A 92 0.98 2.35 -4.60
CA ASP A 92 1.63 1.81 -3.41
C ASP A 92 3.15 1.88 -3.55
N GLY A 93 3.83 2.37 -2.53
CA GLY A 93 5.29 2.37 -2.50
C GLY A 93 5.91 3.46 -1.65
N VAL A 94 7.21 3.65 -1.84
CA VAL A 94 8.01 4.66 -1.15
C VAL A 94 8.24 5.84 -2.08
N TYR A 95 8.03 7.04 -1.55
CA TYR A 95 8.14 8.30 -2.28
C TYR A 95 9.07 9.28 -1.57
N GLN A 96 9.96 9.89 -2.33
CA GLN A 96 10.82 10.97 -1.87
C GLN A 96 10.06 12.29 -1.87
N VAL A 97 10.25 13.12 -0.82
CA VAL A 97 9.77 14.51 -0.81
C VAL A 97 10.74 15.38 -1.61
N VAL A 98 10.36 15.69 -2.86
CA VAL A 98 11.19 16.48 -3.79
C VAL A 98 11.11 17.96 -3.44
N SER A 99 9.90 18.44 -3.16
CA SER A 99 9.66 19.80 -2.72
C SER A 99 8.38 19.86 -1.90
N GLY A 100 8.17 20.98 -1.24
CA GLY A 100 6.98 21.21 -0.44
C GLY A 100 7.18 22.35 0.54
N GLN A 101 6.08 22.81 1.11
CA GLN A 101 6.07 23.78 2.20
C GLN A 101 4.96 23.37 3.17
N VAL A 102 5.21 23.63 4.45
CA VAL A 102 4.18 23.57 5.47
C VAL A 102 4.08 24.90 6.20
N THR A 103 2.84 25.35 6.42
CA THR A 103 2.55 26.60 7.12
C THR A 103 1.45 26.39 8.15
N ARG A 104 1.71 26.84 9.36
CA ARG A 104 0.83 26.83 10.53
C ARG A 104 0.40 28.26 10.83
N TYR A 105 -0.87 28.38 11.22
CA TYR A 105 -1.52 29.64 11.55
C TYR A 105 -2.11 29.57 12.97
N THR A 106 -1.95 30.60 13.81
CA THR A 106 -2.58 30.64 15.14
C THR A 106 -4.05 31.05 15.07
N ALA A 107 -4.41 31.82 14.04
CA ALA A 107 -5.77 32.18 13.66
C ALA A 107 -5.85 32.29 12.13
N VAL A 108 -7.05 32.35 11.55
CA VAL A 108 -7.22 32.61 10.11
C VAL A 108 -6.46 33.89 9.71
N GLY A 109 -5.53 33.77 8.75
CA GLY A 109 -4.71 34.88 8.27
C GLY A 109 -3.50 35.24 9.14
N VAL A 110 -3.31 34.62 10.31
CA VAL A 110 -2.19 34.90 11.22
C VAL A 110 -1.21 33.74 11.24
N VAL A 111 -0.11 33.86 10.51
CA VAL A 111 0.96 32.84 10.48
C VAL A 111 1.60 32.73 11.87
N GLU A 112 1.79 31.50 12.34
CA GLU A 112 2.51 31.23 13.58
C GLU A 112 3.98 31.68 13.45
N ASN A 113 4.39 32.63 14.29
CA ASN A 113 5.74 33.16 14.33
C ASN A 113 6.13 33.52 15.79
N PRO A 114 7.23 32.98 16.34
CA PRO A 114 8.14 32.00 15.73
C PRO A 114 7.47 30.63 15.57
N SER A 115 7.87 29.88 14.54
CA SER A 115 7.47 28.48 14.38
C SER A 115 8.66 27.64 13.93
N THR A 116 8.94 26.58 14.69
CA THR A 116 9.94 25.56 14.31
C THR A 116 9.34 24.48 13.40
N LEU A 117 8.03 24.54 13.14
CA LEU A 117 7.29 23.55 12.36
C LEU A 117 6.82 24.08 11.00
N ASN A 118 7.03 25.37 10.71
CA ASN A 118 6.83 26.00 9.40
C ASN A 118 8.12 25.93 8.58
N GLY A 119 8.04 25.58 7.29
CA GLY A 119 9.22 25.57 6.44
C GLY A 119 9.14 24.66 5.22
N PRO A 120 10.22 24.62 4.41
CA PRO A 120 10.33 23.78 3.23
C PRO A 120 10.42 22.30 3.63
N LEU A 121 9.74 21.43 2.88
CA LEU A 121 9.69 20.00 3.18
C LEU A 121 10.70 19.17 2.37
N ALA A 122 11.41 19.78 1.43
CA ALA A 122 12.47 19.10 0.67
C ALA A 122 13.53 18.55 1.64
N GLY A 123 13.90 17.28 1.48
CA GLY A 123 14.85 16.60 2.37
C GLY A 123 14.23 16.01 3.63
N ASN A 124 12.93 16.15 3.86
CA ASN A 124 12.23 15.33 4.87
C ASN A 124 12.35 13.84 4.55
N PRO A 125 12.19 12.96 5.56
CA PRO A 125 12.14 11.51 5.33
C PRO A 125 11.13 11.11 4.26
N ASN A 126 11.41 9.99 3.60
CA ASN A 126 10.52 9.44 2.59
C ASN A 126 9.13 9.12 3.17
N ILE A 127 8.12 9.37 2.37
CA ILE A 127 6.72 9.05 2.65
C ILE A 127 6.41 7.66 2.09
N THR A 128 5.62 6.89 2.81
CA THR A 128 5.15 5.58 2.33
C THR A 128 3.66 5.67 2.02
N LEU A 129 3.29 5.32 0.80
CA LEU A 129 1.91 5.21 0.34
C LEU A 129 1.46 3.75 0.43
N VAL A 130 0.43 3.49 1.24
CA VAL A 130 -0.04 2.13 1.55
C VAL A 130 -1.44 1.90 0.98
N THR A 131 -1.59 0.91 0.11
CA THR A 131 -2.90 0.57 -0.48
C THR A 131 -3.96 0.32 0.58
N THR A 132 -5.10 1.00 0.43
CA THR A 132 -6.31 0.78 1.26
C THR A 132 -7.59 0.68 0.44
N GLY A 133 -7.49 0.85 -0.87
CA GLY A 133 -8.54 0.59 -1.84
C GLY A 133 -7.97 0.54 -3.24
N ALA A 134 -8.81 0.16 -4.22
CA ALA A 134 -8.39 0.06 -5.62
C ALA A 134 -7.69 1.33 -6.13
N ASN A 135 -8.18 2.49 -5.70
CA ASN A 135 -7.65 3.79 -6.11
C ASN A 135 -7.28 4.66 -4.91
N THR A 136 -7.03 4.09 -3.73
CA THR A 136 -6.77 4.86 -2.51
C THR A 136 -5.57 4.31 -1.76
N VAL A 137 -4.72 5.24 -1.30
CA VAL A 137 -3.56 4.95 -0.46
C VAL A 137 -3.62 5.76 0.85
N GLU A 138 -3.12 5.18 1.93
CA GLU A 138 -2.72 5.93 3.12
C GLU A 138 -1.44 6.69 2.85
N VAL A 139 -1.36 7.94 3.31
CA VAL A 139 -0.11 8.69 3.37
C VAL A 139 0.48 8.51 4.76
N THR A 140 1.57 7.77 4.86
CA THR A 140 2.23 7.47 6.14
C THR A 140 3.62 8.08 6.22
N ASN A 141 4.12 8.25 7.44
CA ASN A 141 5.41 8.86 7.75
C ASN A 141 5.55 10.34 7.31
N MET A 142 4.42 11.06 7.19
CA MET A 142 4.45 12.50 6.92
C MET A 142 4.98 13.27 8.14
N LYS A 143 5.87 14.23 7.89
CA LYS A 143 6.56 15.01 8.92
C LYS A 143 6.34 16.50 8.74
N TRP A 144 6.37 17.24 9.86
CA TRP A 144 6.50 18.70 9.82
C TRP A 144 7.86 19.11 9.23
N PHE A 145 8.07 20.42 9.08
CA PHE A 145 9.39 20.96 8.78
C PHE A 145 10.44 20.42 9.77
N GLY A 146 11.64 20.14 9.26
CA GLY A 146 12.75 19.57 10.02
C GLY A 146 12.71 18.04 10.16
N GLY A 147 11.65 17.37 9.68
CA GLY A 147 11.62 15.91 9.51
C GLY A 147 11.52 15.08 10.79
N ALA A 148 11.64 15.68 11.97
CA ALA A 148 11.68 14.96 13.25
C ALA A 148 10.29 14.54 13.75
N SER A 149 9.33 15.47 13.73
CA SER A 149 8.00 15.28 14.33
C SER A 149 6.95 14.87 13.31
N ALA A 150 6.10 13.91 13.67
CA ALA A 150 4.94 13.53 12.86
C ALA A 150 3.93 14.68 12.75
N VAL A 151 3.24 14.76 11.61
CA VAL A 151 2.12 15.67 11.45
C VAL A 151 0.93 15.17 12.25
N ALA A 152 0.51 15.94 13.25
CA ALA A 152 -0.60 15.57 14.14
C ALA A 152 -1.93 16.22 13.69
N GLY A 153 -3.04 15.59 14.08
CA GLY A 153 -4.39 16.11 13.87
C GLY A 153 -4.98 15.82 12.50
N ILE A 154 -4.34 14.98 11.68
CA ILE A 154 -4.82 14.45 10.39
C ILE A 154 -4.42 12.98 10.24
N ASP A 155 -4.55 12.20 11.31
CA ASP A 155 -4.27 10.77 11.28
C ASP A 155 -5.12 10.07 10.21
N ASN A 156 -4.59 8.96 9.68
CA ASN A 156 -5.29 8.20 8.65
C ASN A 156 -5.58 9.08 7.40
N THR A 157 -4.58 9.88 6.99
CA THR A 157 -4.63 10.68 5.76
C THR A 157 -4.66 9.76 4.55
N ARG A 158 -5.63 9.98 3.66
CA ARG A 158 -5.88 9.22 2.43
C ARG A 158 -5.66 10.11 1.21
N ALA A 159 -5.04 9.54 0.20
CA ALA A 159 -5.05 10.07 -1.15
C ALA A 159 -5.87 9.12 -2.03
N THR A 160 -6.97 9.61 -2.60
CA THR A 160 -7.80 8.89 -3.56
C THR A 160 -7.56 9.44 -4.95
N ILE A 161 -7.18 8.57 -5.89
CA ILE A 161 -6.79 8.95 -7.24
C ILE A 161 -7.93 8.61 -8.21
N ASN A 162 -8.28 9.55 -9.09
CA ASN A 162 -9.13 9.25 -10.23
C ASN A 162 -8.23 8.70 -11.36
N PRO A 163 -8.34 7.42 -11.75
CA PRO A 163 -7.46 6.83 -12.75
C PRO A 163 -7.65 7.38 -14.17
N ALA A 164 -8.80 8.02 -14.46
CA ALA A 164 -9.08 8.58 -15.79
C ALA A 164 -8.45 9.97 -15.96
N THR A 165 -8.41 10.78 -14.90
CA THR A 165 -7.93 12.17 -14.95
C THR A 165 -6.62 12.40 -14.20
N ASN A 166 -6.18 11.42 -13.42
CA ASN A 166 -5.11 11.52 -12.43
C ASN A 166 -5.31 12.61 -11.36
N ALA A 167 -6.53 13.12 -11.18
CA ALA A 167 -6.84 14.01 -10.06
C ALA A 167 -6.73 13.27 -8.72
N VAL A 168 -6.26 13.95 -7.69
CA VAL A 168 -6.03 13.40 -6.35
C VAL A 168 -6.91 14.13 -5.34
N THR A 169 -7.73 13.37 -4.62
CA THR A 169 -8.53 13.89 -3.50
C THR A 169 -7.84 13.52 -2.19
N MET A 170 -7.60 14.51 -1.34
CA MET A 170 -7.00 14.32 -0.03
C MET A 170 -8.09 14.37 1.04
N ALA A 171 -8.08 13.43 1.97
CA ALA A 171 -8.97 13.41 3.13
C ALA A 171 -8.27 12.81 4.36
N SER A 172 -8.75 13.08 5.56
CA SER A 172 -8.38 12.33 6.77
C SER A 172 -9.64 11.67 7.34
N LEU A 173 -9.53 10.42 7.77
CA LEU A 173 -10.65 9.74 8.43
C LEU A 173 -10.85 10.20 9.88
N VAL A 174 -9.89 10.93 10.45
CA VAL A 174 -9.95 11.45 11.82
C VAL A 174 -10.32 12.93 11.84
N ASN A 175 -9.75 13.72 10.92
CA ASN A 175 -10.07 15.14 10.79
C ASN A 175 -10.75 15.42 9.45
N LEU A 176 -12.08 15.47 9.49
CA LEU A 176 -12.94 15.68 8.33
C LEU A 176 -12.83 17.09 7.73
N THR A 177 -12.11 18.01 8.39
CA THR A 177 -11.81 19.31 7.80
C THR A 177 -10.66 19.23 6.79
N LEU A 178 -9.87 18.15 6.76
CA LEU A 178 -8.82 18.02 5.74
C LEU A 178 -9.45 18.02 4.34
N ALA A 179 -9.01 18.95 3.50
CA ALA A 179 -9.49 19.10 2.14
C ALA A 179 -8.38 19.56 1.19
N ASN A 180 -8.56 19.29 -0.11
CA ASN A 180 -7.73 19.89 -1.15
C ASN A 180 -7.90 21.42 -1.15
N ARG A 181 -6.79 22.15 -1.34
CA ARG A 181 -6.80 23.62 -1.44
C ARG A 181 -7.35 24.06 -2.79
N VAL A 182 -8.37 24.90 -2.77
CA VAL A 182 -9.03 25.44 -3.98
C VAL A 182 -8.03 26.22 -4.83
N GLY A 183 -8.08 26.00 -6.15
CA GLY A 183 -7.24 26.70 -7.13
C GLY A 183 -5.80 26.16 -7.23
N LEU A 184 -5.44 25.13 -6.45
CA LEU A 184 -4.12 24.49 -6.52
C LEU A 184 -4.23 23.05 -7.04
N PRO A 185 -3.23 22.59 -7.83
CA PRO A 185 -3.27 21.27 -8.41
C PRO A 185 -3.18 20.18 -7.34
N ASN A 186 -3.98 19.13 -7.49
CA ASN A 186 -3.80 17.88 -6.78
C ASN A 186 -3.88 16.75 -7.79
N THR A 187 -2.71 16.26 -8.21
CA THR A 187 -2.60 15.39 -9.40
C THR A 187 -1.49 14.36 -9.23
N TYR A 188 -1.58 13.29 -10.03
CA TYR A 188 -0.54 12.31 -10.22
C TYR A 188 -0.06 12.36 -11.68
N ASP A 189 1.25 12.41 -11.89
CA ASP A 189 1.85 12.23 -13.22
C ASP A 189 2.30 10.76 -13.36
N PRO A 190 1.65 9.95 -14.20
CA PRO A 190 2.02 8.55 -14.39
C PRO A 190 3.36 8.36 -15.12
N ALA A 191 3.80 9.32 -15.93
CA ALA A 191 5.06 9.22 -16.68
C ALA A 191 6.27 9.33 -15.74
N THR A 192 6.21 10.26 -14.79
CA THR A 192 7.28 10.48 -13.81
C THR A 192 7.03 9.81 -12.46
N LYS A 193 5.85 9.24 -12.26
CA LYS A 193 5.34 8.68 -10.99
C LYS A 193 5.43 9.71 -9.85
N THR A 194 4.97 10.92 -10.13
CA THR A 194 5.07 12.07 -9.23
C THR A 194 3.70 12.53 -8.79
N PHE A 195 3.49 12.69 -7.48
CA PHE A 195 2.33 13.37 -6.95
C PHE A 195 2.61 14.85 -6.74
N THR A 196 1.64 15.70 -7.05
CA THR A 196 1.52 17.06 -6.54
C THR A 196 0.30 17.10 -5.63
N MET A 197 0.49 17.42 -4.35
CA MET A 197 -0.59 17.45 -3.35
C MET A 197 -0.60 18.81 -2.67
N ASN A 198 -1.76 19.46 -2.62
CA ASN A 198 -2.01 20.74 -1.99
C ASN A 198 -3.29 20.62 -1.16
N PHE A 199 -3.15 20.56 0.16
CA PHE A 199 -4.28 20.37 1.07
C PHE A 199 -4.10 21.21 2.34
N ASP A 200 -5.20 21.41 3.05
CA ASP A 200 -5.22 22.09 4.33
C ASP A 200 -6.25 21.45 5.27
N TRP A 201 -6.18 21.81 6.55
CA TRP A 201 -7.16 21.42 7.56
C TRP A 201 -7.31 22.53 8.61
N ASN A 202 -8.39 22.47 9.38
CA ASN A 202 -8.78 23.47 10.38
C ASN A 202 -8.93 24.89 9.79
N GLN A 203 -9.52 25.01 8.60
CA GLN A 203 -9.52 26.23 7.78
C GLN A 203 -10.19 27.44 8.45
N THR A 204 -11.09 27.22 9.41
CA THR A 204 -11.90 28.29 10.03
C THR A 204 -11.35 28.78 11.36
N THR A 205 -10.33 28.13 11.94
CA THR A 205 -9.80 28.46 13.26
C THR A 205 -8.29 28.69 13.21
N ALA A 206 -7.51 27.61 13.18
CA ALA A 206 -6.05 27.63 13.13
C ALA A 206 -5.57 26.79 11.95
N PRO A 207 -5.65 27.33 10.71
CA PRO A 207 -5.35 26.58 9.50
C PRO A 207 -3.96 25.95 9.52
N ARG A 208 -3.83 24.82 8.86
CA ARG A 208 -2.56 24.17 8.55
C ARG A 208 -2.57 23.89 7.07
N GLN A 209 -1.60 24.41 6.34
CA GLN A 209 -1.51 24.27 4.89
C GLN A 209 -0.26 23.47 4.55
N MET A 210 -0.41 22.51 3.64
CA MET A 210 0.71 21.72 3.15
C MET A 210 0.65 21.61 1.64
N ASN A 211 1.81 21.80 1.01
CA ASN A 211 2.06 21.37 -0.35
C ASN A 211 3.23 20.40 -0.40
N LEU A 212 3.09 19.36 -1.21
CA LEU A 212 4.07 18.29 -1.38
C LEU A 212 4.20 17.95 -2.86
N VAL A 213 5.44 17.75 -3.29
CA VAL A 213 5.77 17.04 -4.53
C VAL A 213 6.50 15.75 -4.15
N LEU A 214 5.85 14.62 -4.40
CA LEU A 214 6.34 13.30 -3.99
C LEU A 214 6.71 12.48 -5.22
N LYS A 215 7.94 12.00 -5.31
CA LYS A 215 8.39 11.19 -6.46
C LYS A 215 8.64 9.74 -6.03
N TYR A 216 8.07 8.80 -6.76
CA TYR A 216 8.26 7.37 -6.49
C TYR A 216 9.73 6.97 -6.60
N ILE A 217 10.23 6.22 -5.62
CA ILE A 217 11.61 5.71 -5.62
C ILE A 217 11.71 4.19 -5.55
N GLY A 218 10.62 3.49 -5.19
CA GLY A 218 10.64 2.03 -5.15
C GLY A 218 9.46 1.41 -4.42
N PRO A 219 9.34 0.07 -4.52
CA PRO A 219 8.34 -0.66 -3.75
C PRO A 219 8.66 -0.57 -2.25
N ARG A 220 7.61 -0.62 -1.42
CA ARG A 220 7.73 -0.85 0.03
C ARG A 220 7.75 -2.34 0.37
#